data_AF-A0A0E0JQ67-F1
#
_entry.id   AF-A0A0E0JQ67-F1
#
_cell.length_a   1.000
_cell.length_b   1.000
_cell.length_c   1.000
_cell.angle_alpha   90.00
_cell.angle_beta   90.00
_cell.angle_gamma   90.00
#
_symmetry.space_group_name_H-M   'P 1'
#
loop_
_entity.id
_entity.type
_entity.pdbx_description
1 polymer ?
#
loop_
_entity_poly.entity_id
_entity_poly.type
_entity_poly.pdbx_seq_one_letter_code
_entity_poly.pdbx_strand_id
1 'polypeptide(L)'
;MAQCREDFTAYADVCFREFGDRVLHWTTLAEPNVAALGAYDTGEFAPGRCSDPFGVTKCTVGNSSVEPYIAAHNMILTHAAVVRLYREKYQIPLQICKQLKDTRISRTDASKTDPPSGQQAPTQSLDDPHGLQLMLQYLKESYADLPIYVQENGKYSFPRVKALLPVFSGKASSNDSLDDTDRVDYIKGYIEGVLNATRNGVNARGYFAWSFVDMFELLAGYQARYGLYRVDFDDEALPRRAKRSARWYRDFLKSKRQQLQIAQQ
;
A
#
# COMPACT_ATOMS: atom_id res chain seq x y z
N MET A 1 -7.70 -17.47 19.72
CA MET A 1 -6.53 -16.92 19.00
C MET A 1 -6.05 -17.84 17.88
N ALA A 2 -5.92 -19.16 18.08
CA ALA A 2 -5.62 -20.13 17.00
C ALA A 2 -6.63 -20.07 15.83
N GLN A 3 -7.90 -19.82 16.15
CA GLN A 3 -8.99 -19.75 15.17
C GLN A 3 -8.76 -18.74 14.03
N CYS A 4 -8.37 -17.49 14.33
CA CYS A 4 -8.17 -16.46 13.29
C CYS A 4 -7.07 -16.85 12.28
N ARG A 5 -6.00 -17.47 12.78
CA ARG A 5 -4.91 -17.98 11.93
C ARG A 5 -5.41 -19.12 11.03
N GLU A 6 -6.16 -20.06 11.59
CA GLU A 6 -6.69 -21.21 10.85
C GLU A 6 -7.69 -20.76 9.78
N ASP A 7 -8.61 -19.86 10.14
CA ASP A 7 -9.61 -19.28 9.23
C ASP A 7 -8.94 -18.52 8.08
N PHE A 8 -7.97 -17.66 8.38
CA PHE A 8 -7.27 -16.89 7.34
C PHE A 8 -6.38 -17.78 6.47
N THR A 9 -5.78 -18.83 7.04
CA THR A 9 -5.02 -19.82 6.27
C THR A 9 -5.93 -20.61 5.34
N ALA A 10 -7.12 -20.99 5.79
CA ALA A 10 -8.13 -21.65 4.96
C ALA A 10 -8.64 -20.73 3.84
N TYR A 11 -8.88 -19.45 4.13
CA TYR A 11 -9.20 -18.44 3.13
C TYR A 11 -8.10 -18.33 2.06
N ALA A 12 -6.84 -18.22 2.48
CA ALA A 12 -5.70 -18.14 1.55
C ALA A 12 -5.56 -19.42 0.70
N ASP A 13 -5.82 -20.60 1.26
CA ASP A 13 -5.82 -21.87 0.51
C ASP A 13 -6.82 -21.84 -0.66
N VAL A 14 -8.01 -21.31 -0.42
CA VAL A 14 -9.02 -21.12 -1.48
C VAL A 14 -8.50 -20.14 -2.52
N CYS A 15 -7.97 -18.97 -2.13
CA CYS A 15 -7.44 -17.99 -3.08
C CYS A 15 -6.34 -18.58 -3.97
N PHE A 16 -5.37 -19.31 -3.39
CA PHE A 16 -4.30 -19.93 -4.15
C PHE A 16 -4.80 -21.02 -5.09
N ARG A 17 -5.75 -21.84 -4.66
CA ARG A 17 -6.35 -22.88 -5.50
C ARG A 17 -7.12 -22.33 -6.68
N GLU A 18 -7.96 -21.31 -6.46
CA GLU A 18 -8.87 -20.79 -7.49
C GLU A 18 -8.19 -19.79 -8.45
N PHE A 19 -7.13 -19.10 -8.02
CA PHE A 19 -6.52 -18.02 -8.79
C PHE A 19 -5.01 -18.16 -9.02
N GLY A 20 -4.34 -19.11 -8.36
CA GLY A 20 -2.87 -19.27 -8.44
C GLY A 20 -2.36 -19.69 -9.82
N ASP A 21 -3.23 -20.12 -10.73
CA ASP A 21 -2.90 -20.39 -12.13
C ASP A 21 -2.58 -19.10 -12.92
N ARG A 22 -3.19 -17.97 -12.52
CA ARG A 22 -3.08 -16.65 -13.18
C ARG A 22 -2.40 -15.60 -12.32
N VAL A 23 -2.55 -15.67 -10.99
CA VAL A 23 -1.99 -14.70 -10.04
C VAL A 23 -0.62 -15.16 -9.58
N LEU A 24 0.42 -14.43 -10.01
CA LEU A 24 1.82 -14.77 -9.77
C LEU A 24 2.44 -14.05 -8.55
N HIS A 25 1.81 -12.97 -8.09
CA HIS A 25 2.30 -12.14 -7.00
C HIS A 25 1.19 -11.98 -5.95
N TRP A 26 1.55 -12.23 -4.69
CA TRP A 26 0.62 -12.23 -3.56
C TRP A 26 1.17 -11.35 -2.43
N THR A 27 0.31 -10.49 -1.91
CA THR A 27 0.50 -9.77 -0.64
C THR A 27 -0.49 -10.36 0.37
N THR A 28 -0.01 -10.84 1.52
CA THR A 28 -0.89 -11.50 2.50
C THR A 28 -1.70 -10.50 3.32
N LEU A 29 -1.07 -9.41 3.75
CA LEU A 29 -1.66 -8.41 4.64
C LEU A 29 -1.22 -7.03 4.16
N ALA A 30 -2.17 -6.11 4.05
CA ALA A 30 -1.88 -4.70 3.83
C ALA A 30 -1.70 -4.00 5.19
N GLU A 31 -0.67 -3.16 5.28
CA GLU A 31 -0.42 -2.23 6.40
C GLU A 31 -0.74 -2.74 7.82
N PRO A 32 -0.14 -3.85 8.28
CA PRO A 32 -0.48 -4.45 9.57
C PRO A 32 -0.25 -3.52 10.77
N ASN A 33 0.72 -2.60 10.68
CA ASN A 33 0.95 -1.56 11.69
C ASN A 33 -0.21 -0.55 11.76
N VAL A 34 -0.70 -0.09 10.61
CA VAL A 34 -1.81 0.86 10.51
C VAL A 34 -3.10 0.19 11.00
N ALA A 35 -3.34 -1.06 10.59
CA ALA A 35 -4.49 -1.84 11.03
C ALA A 35 -4.48 -2.08 12.56
N ALA A 36 -3.33 -2.47 13.14
CA ALA A 36 -3.24 -2.74 14.57
C ALA A 36 -3.44 -1.47 15.42
N LEU A 37 -2.80 -0.36 15.05
CA LEU A 37 -2.93 0.91 15.76
C LEU A 37 -4.33 1.51 15.59
N GLY A 38 -4.80 1.63 14.35
CA GLY A 38 -6.10 2.24 14.07
C GLY A 38 -7.27 1.46 14.69
N ALA A 39 -7.20 0.13 14.73
CA ALA A 39 -8.31 -0.69 15.21
C ALA A 39 -8.31 -0.97 16.73
N TYR A 40 -7.14 -0.98 17.37
CA TYR A 40 -6.95 -1.41 18.76
C TYR A 40 -6.22 -0.41 19.66
N ASP A 41 -5.68 0.69 19.12
CA ASP A 41 -5.08 1.78 19.89
C ASP A 41 -5.93 3.05 19.83
N THR A 42 -6.13 3.61 18.64
CA THR A 42 -6.96 4.84 18.50
C THR A 42 -8.45 4.54 18.44
N GLY A 43 -8.83 3.31 18.06
CA GLY A 43 -10.23 2.90 17.89
C GLY A 43 -10.92 3.55 16.69
N GLU A 44 -10.15 4.02 15.71
CA GLU A 44 -10.64 4.69 14.48
C GLU A 44 -11.12 3.68 13.43
N PHE A 45 -10.52 2.50 13.37
CA PHE A 45 -10.92 1.42 12.48
C PHE A 45 -11.72 0.35 13.21
N ALA A 46 -12.57 -0.37 12.49
CA ALA A 46 -13.24 -1.54 13.05
C ALA A 46 -12.20 -2.55 13.60
N PRO A 47 -12.42 -3.13 14.80
CA PRO A 47 -13.65 -3.10 15.59
C PRO A 47 -13.79 -1.90 16.56
N GLY A 48 -12.92 -0.90 16.50
CA GLY A 48 -13.05 0.36 17.24
C GLY A 48 -12.75 0.20 18.73
N ARG A 49 -11.70 -0.55 19.08
CA ARG A 49 -11.32 -0.83 20.46
C ARG A 49 -10.17 0.08 20.89
N CYS A 50 -10.26 0.62 22.09
CA CYS A 50 -9.19 1.43 22.67
C CYS A 50 -9.38 1.62 24.18
N SER A 51 -8.38 2.19 24.85
CA SER A 51 -8.48 2.66 26.23
C SER A 51 -9.11 4.04 26.31
N ASP A 52 -10.13 4.23 27.15
CA ASP A 52 -10.64 5.57 27.51
C ASP A 52 -9.63 6.29 28.43
N PRO A 53 -9.41 7.61 28.29
CA PRO A 53 -10.01 8.54 27.33
C PRO A 53 -9.16 8.80 26.07
N PHE A 54 -8.30 7.86 25.66
CA PHE A 54 -7.22 8.12 24.69
C PHE A 54 -7.56 7.86 23.22
N GLY A 55 -8.68 7.20 22.92
CA GLY A 55 -9.12 7.00 21.54
C GLY A 55 -9.71 8.22 20.86
N VAL A 56 -9.88 8.12 19.54
CA VAL A 56 -10.61 9.13 18.75
C VAL A 56 -12.11 9.11 19.03
N THR A 57 -12.62 8.00 19.58
CA THR A 57 -13.99 7.86 20.08
C THR A 57 -13.98 7.49 21.56
N LYS A 58 -15.12 7.68 22.23
CA LYS A 58 -15.31 7.23 23.62
C LYS A 58 -15.42 5.70 23.66
N CYS A 59 -14.28 5.02 23.68
CA CYS A 59 -14.24 3.57 23.73
C CYS A 59 -14.78 3.07 25.07
N THR A 60 -15.74 2.15 25.00
CA THR A 60 -16.27 1.47 26.19
C THR A 60 -15.56 0.15 26.46
N VAL A 61 -14.73 -0.31 25.52
CA VAL A 61 -14.01 -1.59 25.57
C VAL A 61 -12.68 -1.47 24.83
N GLY A 62 -11.66 -2.19 25.31
CA GLY A 62 -10.33 -2.23 24.70
C GLY A 62 -9.20 -2.06 25.71
N ASN A 63 -7.97 -2.28 25.26
CA ASN A 63 -6.77 -1.92 26.01
C ASN A 63 -5.65 -1.57 25.02
N SER A 64 -5.47 -0.27 24.80
CA SER A 64 -4.49 0.31 23.88
C SER A 64 -3.04 -0.08 24.19
N SER A 65 -2.72 -0.43 25.44
CA SER A 65 -1.35 -0.83 25.82
C SER A 65 -1.02 -2.27 25.48
N VAL A 66 -2.00 -3.10 25.09
CA VAL A 66 -1.81 -4.54 24.91
C VAL A 66 -2.42 -5.06 23.60
N GLU A 67 -3.64 -4.64 23.27
CA GLU A 67 -4.38 -5.18 22.12
C GLU A 67 -3.70 -4.95 20.76
N PRO A 68 -3.07 -3.78 20.47
CA PRO A 68 -2.32 -3.59 19.22
C PRO A 68 -1.21 -4.63 19.04
N TYR A 69 -0.50 -4.97 20.11
CA TYR A 69 0.57 -5.98 20.07
C TYR A 69 0.02 -7.39 19.88
N ILE A 70 -1.11 -7.71 20.52
CA ILE A 70 -1.80 -9.00 20.30
C ILE A 70 -2.26 -9.11 18.83
N ALA A 71 -2.83 -8.05 18.26
CA ALA A 71 -3.26 -8.01 16.87
C ALA A 71 -2.07 -8.19 15.92
N ALA A 72 -1.01 -7.39 16.09
CA ALA A 72 0.20 -7.48 15.28
C ALA A 72 0.88 -8.86 15.38
N HIS A 73 0.96 -9.44 16.57
CA HIS A 73 1.51 -10.79 16.77
C HIS A 73 0.72 -11.84 15.98
N ASN A 74 -0.61 -11.81 16.06
CA ASN A 74 -1.44 -12.75 15.31
C ASN A 74 -1.36 -12.52 13.79
N MET A 75 -1.27 -11.28 13.32
CA MET A 75 -1.03 -10.96 11.91
C MET A 75 0.28 -11.59 11.40
N ILE A 76 1.36 -11.49 12.17
CA ILE A 76 2.66 -12.10 11.82
C ILE A 76 2.57 -13.63 11.78
N LEU A 77 1.96 -14.26 12.80
CA LEU A 77 1.77 -15.72 12.83
C LEU A 77 0.92 -16.22 11.65
N THR A 78 -0.11 -15.46 11.29
CA THR A 78 -0.97 -15.74 10.14
C THR A 78 -0.22 -15.61 8.82
N HIS A 79 0.57 -14.54 8.64
CA HIS A 79 1.44 -14.40 7.49
C HIS A 79 2.39 -15.61 7.34
N ALA A 80 3.05 -16.01 8.43
CA ALA A 80 3.96 -17.16 8.41
C ALA A 80 3.25 -18.48 8.04
N ALA A 81 2.05 -18.71 8.56
CA ALA A 81 1.24 -19.89 8.24
C ALA A 81 0.84 -19.93 6.76
N VAL A 82 0.37 -18.80 6.21
CA VAL A 82 -0.01 -18.67 4.80
C VAL A 82 1.19 -18.85 3.87
N VAL A 83 2.35 -18.25 4.21
CA VAL A 83 3.57 -18.39 3.42
C VAL A 83 4.05 -19.84 3.42
N ARG A 84 3.98 -20.54 4.57
CA ARG A 84 4.30 -21.96 4.64
C ARG A 84 3.38 -22.79 3.74
N LEU A 85 2.07 -22.58 3.84
CA LEU A 85 1.08 -23.23 2.98
C LEU A 85 1.40 -23.02 1.49
N TYR A 86 1.64 -21.76 1.09
CA TYR A 86 1.96 -21.44 -0.31
C TYR A 86 3.20 -22.17 -0.79
N ARG A 87 4.29 -22.14 0.00
CA ARG A 87 5.56 -22.77 -0.36
C ARG A 87 5.42 -24.27 -0.53
N GLU A 88 4.78 -24.94 0.43
CA GLU A 88 4.68 -26.39 0.46
C GLU A 88 3.71 -26.94 -0.60
N LYS A 89 2.56 -26.28 -0.78
CA LYS A 89 1.47 -26.82 -1.62
C LYS A 89 1.43 -26.23 -3.03
N TYR A 90 1.81 -24.96 -3.20
CA TYR A 90 1.60 -24.24 -4.46
C TYR A 90 2.91 -23.88 -5.17
N GLN A 91 4.00 -23.60 -4.45
CA GLN A 91 5.26 -23.20 -5.06
C GLN A 91 6.09 -24.39 -5.57
N ILE A 92 6.13 -25.51 -4.83
CA ILE A 92 6.90 -26.71 -5.20
C ILE A 92 6.41 -27.34 -6.52
N PRO A 93 5.10 -27.51 -6.78
CA PRO A 93 4.62 -28.02 -8.07
C PRO A 93 4.93 -27.07 -9.24
N LEU A 94 4.95 -25.76 -8.99
CA LEU A 94 5.26 -24.73 -9.98
C LEU A 94 6.75 -24.70 -10.38
N GLN A 95 7.67 -25.03 -9.48
CA GLN A 95 9.12 -25.11 -9.75
C GLN A 95 9.51 -26.29 -10.65
N ILE A 96 8.79 -27.42 -10.59
CA ILE A 96 9.04 -28.57 -11.47
C ILE A 96 8.60 -28.29 -12.92
N CYS A 97 7.60 -27.42 -13.12
CA CYS A 97 7.11 -27.04 -14.45
C CYS A 97 7.67 -25.73 -15.03
N LYS A 98 8.34 -24.87 -14.24
CA LYS A 98 8.86 -23.57 -14.72
C LYS A 98 10.33 -23.36 -14.36
N GLN A 99 11.22 -23.89 -15.20
CA GLN A 99 12.61 -23.40 -15.30
C GLN A 99 12.71 -22.01 -15.97
N LEU A 100 11.60 -21.33 -16.28
CA LEU A 100 11.61 -19.98 -16.84
C LEU A 100 10.52 -19.12 -16.19
N LYS A 101 10.98 -18.04 -15.51
CA LYS A 101 10.29 -16.84 -15.00
C LYS A 101 9.99 -16.79 -13.49
N ASP A 102 10.77 -15.91 -12.87
CA ASP A 102 10.83 -15.36 -11.51
C ASP A 102 9.48 -15.31 -10.76
N THR A 103 9.09 -16.43 -10.14
CA THR A 103 8.01 -16.47 -9.13
C THR A 103 8.65 -16.63 -7.76
N ARG A 104 8.75 -15.54 -6.98
CA ARG A 104 9.27 -15.59 -5.60
C ARG A 104 8.36 -14.78 -4.69
N ILE A 105 7.67 -15.46 -3.78
CA ILE A 105 7.35 -14.87 -2.47
C ILE A 105 8.70 -14.66 -1.79
N SER A 106 9.08 -13.40 -1.59
CA SER A 106 10.37 -13.03 -1.04
C SER A 106 10.66 -13.82 0.25
N ARG A 107 11.84 -14.42 0.33
CA ARG A 107 12.40 -14.88 1.61
C ARG A 107 12.71 -13.62 2.42
N THR A 108 11.89 -13.29 3.40
CA THR A 108 12.24 -12.31 4.44
C THR A 108 12.98 -13.02 5.56
N ASP A 109 14.17 -13.56 5.26
CA ASP A 109 15.14 -13.95 6.29
C ASP A 109 15.96 -12.69 6.61
N ALA A 110 15.34 -11.72 7.28
CA ALA A 110 16.01 -10.47 7.65
C ALA A 110 15.79 -10.21 9.15
N SER A 111 16.71 -10.71 9.98
CA SER A 111 16.87 -10.26 11.36
C SER A 111 18.16 -9.47 11.48
N LYS A 112 18.06 -8.14 11.39
CA LYS A 112 19.08 -7.24 11.89
C LYS A 112 18.48 -6.53 13.09
N THR A 113 18.95 -6.87 14.28
CA THR A 113 18.49 -6.28 15.56
C THR A 113 19.15 -4.95 15.86
N ASP A 114 20.10 -4.52 15.01
CA ASP A 114 20.84 -3.28 15.20
C ASP A 114 20.11 -2.14 14.47
N PRO A 115 19.75 -1.03 15.16
CA PRO A 115 19.31 0.16 14.49
C PRO A 115 20.48 0.68 13.64
N PRO A 116 20.31 0.86 12.32
CA PRO A 116 21.34 1.48 11.50
C PRO A 116 21.62 2.89 12.02
N SER A 117 22.87 3.32 11.85
CA SER A 117 23.35 4.64 12.24
C SER A 117 22.41 5.72 11.70
N GLY A 118 21.79 6.47 12.61
CA GLY A 118 20.86 7.54 12.29
C GLY A 118 21.54 8.61 11.42
N GLN A 119 21.40 8.47 10.11
CA GLN A 119 21.87 9.46 9.15
C GLN A 119 20.72 9.85 8.24
N GLN A 120 19.73 10.51 8.84
CA GLN A 120 19.07 11.73 8.35
C GLN A 120 17.73 11.86 9.08
N ALA A 121 17.49 13.04 9.66
CA ALA A 121 16.20 13.34 10.25
C ALA A 121 15.12 13.31 9.15
N PRO A 122 13.93 12.73 9.39
CA PRO A 122 12.81 12.85 8.47
C PRO A 122 12.56 14.33 8.18
N THR A 123 12.48 14.72 6.91
CA THR A 123 12.13 16.10 6.57
C THR A 123 10.68 16.35 7.02
N GLN A 124 10.38 17.55 7.50
CA GLN A 124 9.02 17.91 7.97
C GLN A 124 8.02 18.10 6.81
N SER A 125 8.37 17.70 5.57
CA SER A 125 7.52 17.88 4.39
C SER A 125 6.54 16.71 4.23
N LEU A 126 5.25 17.03 4.07
CA LEU A 126 4.20 16.05 3.75
C LEU A 126 4.41 15.40 2.36
N ASP A 127 5.08 16.10 1.45
CA ASP A 127 5.51 15.60 0.15
C ASP A 127 7.05 15.55 0.11
N ASP A 128 7.63 14.36 0.29
CA ASP A 128 9.09 14.16 0.33
C ASP A 128 9.53 12.96 -0.53
N PRO A 129 9.70 13.16 -1.85
CA PRO A 129 10.24 12.14 -2.74
C PRO A 129 11.66 11.68 -2.38
N HIS A 130 12.46 12.58 -1.79
CA HIS A 130 13.82 12.24 -1.37
C HIS A 130 13.80 11.33 -0.14
N GLY A 131 12.88 11.57 0.80
CA GLY A 131 12.60 10.68 1.92
C GLY A 131 12.28 9.25 1.47
N LEU A 132 11.47 9.07 0.41
CA LEU A 132 11.23 7.72 -0.15
C LEU A 132 12.52 7.10 -0.69
N GLN A 133 13.33 7.87 -1.42
CA GLN A 133 14.61 7.38 -1.93
C GLN A 133 15.53 6.90 -0.80
N LEU A 134 15.64 7.68 0.28
CA LEU A 134 16.47 7.35 1.44
C LEU A 134 15.93 6.12 2.18
N MET A 135 14.62 6.02 2.37
CA MET A 135 13.97 4.85 2.97
C MET A 135 14.28 3.57 2.18
N LEU A 136 14.21 3.63 0.84
CA LEU A 136 14.53 2.49 -0.02
C LEU A 136 16.01 2.06 0.10
N GLN A 137 16.94 3.02 0.21
CA GLN A 137 18.36 2.72 0.42
C GLN A 137 18.61 2.14 1.82
N TYR A 138 17.94 2.69 2.83
CA TYR A 138 17.95 2.16 4.19
C TYR A 138 17.49 0.69 4.23
N LEU A 139 16.42 0.35 3.51
CA LEU A 139 15.91 -1.02 3.47
C LEU A 139 16.95 -1.99 2.89
N LYS A 140 17.62 -1.59 1.81
CA LYS A 140 18.73 -2.35 1.20
C LYS A 140 19.88 -2.58 2.19
N GLU A 141 20.31 -1.54 2.91
CA GLU A 141 21.44 -1.61 3.86
C GLU A 141 21.12 -2.41 5.12
N SER A 142 19.86 -2.39 5.54
CA SER A 142 19.41 -2.97 6.80
C SER A 142 18.89 -4.40 6.65
N TYR A 143 18.22 -4.73 5.54
CA TYR A 143 17.46 -5.97 5.38
C TYR A 143 17.90 -6.81 4.17
N ALA A 144 19.13 -6.60 3.68
CA ALA A 144 19.69 -7.23 2.48
C ALA A 144 19.02 -6.77 1.17
N ASP A 145 19.48 -7.33 0.03
CA ASP A 145 18.99 -6.95 -1.30
C ASP A 145 17.63 -7.59 -1.66
N LEU A 146 16.61 -7.27 -0.86
CA LEU A 146 15.25 -7.75 -1.10
C LEU A 146 14.64 -7.07 -2.34
N PRO A 147 13.85 -7.80 -3.16
CA PRO A 147 13.05 -7.17 -4.20
C PRO A 147 11.95 -6.30 -3.57
N ILE A 148 11.93 -5.01 -3.90
CA ILE A 148 10.99 -4.03 -3.31
C ILE A 148 9.98 -3.57 -4.36
N TYR A 149 8.72 -3.51 -3.98
CA TYR A 149 7.64 -2.89 -4.76
C TYR A 149 6.99 -1.81 -3.90
N VAL A 150 6.93 -0.58 -4.40
CA VAL A 150 6.15 0.49 -3.75
C VAL A 150 4.69 0.20 -4.08
N GLN A 151 3.98 -0.46 -3.17
CA GLN A 151 2.60 -0.94 -3.40
C GLN A 151 1.56 0.18 -3.35
N GLU A 152 1.83 1.25 -2.60
CA GLU A 152 0.95 2.40 -2.48
C GLU A 152 1.76 3.68 -2.38
N ASN A 153 1.42 4.66 -3.22
CA ASN A 153 1.89 6.04 -3.10
C ASN A 153 0.93 6.98 -3.82
N GLY A 154 0.43 7.99 -3.12
CA GLY A 154 -0.67 8.79 -3.63
C GLY A 154 -0.82 10.12 -2.91
N LYS A 155 -1.38 11.09 -3.64
CA LYS A 155 -1.77 12.39 -3.08
C LYS A 155 -3.28 12.54 -3.19
N TYR A 156 -3.95 12.94 -2.11
CA TYR A 156 -5.36 13.30 -2.16
C TYR A 156 -5.53 14.75 -2.64
N SER A 157 -6.69 15.06 -3.21
CA SER A 157 -7.13 16.44 -3.41
C SER A 157 -8.29 16.73 -2.45
N PHE A 158 -8.21 17.81 -1.66
CA PHE A 158 -9.36 18.31 -0.89
C PHE A 158 -10.15 19.34 -1.71
N PRO A 159 -11.50 19.30 -1.69
CA PRO A 159 -12.29 20.47 -2.00
C PRO A 159 -11.97 21.57 -0.97
N ARG A 160 -11.56 22.76 -1.43
CA ARG A 160 -11.00 23.88 -0.63
C ARG A 160 -11.80 24.39 0.59
N VAL A 161 -12.95 23.81 0.94
CA VAL A 161 -13.93 24.42 1.86
C VAL A 161 -13.98 23.77 3.26
N LYS A 162 -13.22 22.70 3.57
CA LYS A 162 -13.40 21.96 4.85
C LYS A 162 -12.12 21.57 5.62
N ALA A 163 -11.05 22.36 5.55
CA ALA A 163 -9.81 22.07 6.28
C ALA A 163 -9.86 22.27 7.83
N LEU A 164 -11.03 22.58 8.41
CA LEU A 164 -11.14 23.05 9.81
C LEU A 164 -12.18 22.29 10.68
N LEU A 165 -12.79 21.20 10.21
CA LEU A 165 -13.74 20.39 10.99
C LEU A 165 -13.35 18.91 10.97
N PRO A 166 -13.63 18.16 12.06
CA PRO A 166 -13.21 16.78 12.17
C PRO A 166 -13.82 15.94 11.04
N VAL A 167 -12.94 15.14 10.45
CA VAL A 167 -13.10 14.41 9.19
C VAL A 167 -14.03 13.21 9.40
N PHE A 168 -15.32 13.42 9.70
CA PHE A 168 -16.21 12.27 9.98
C PHE A 168 -17.57 12.29 9.28
N SER A 169 -17.89 13.29 8.45
CA SER A 169 -19.07 13.20 7.59
C SER A 169 -19.09 14.22 6.46
N GLY A 170 -19.11 13.72 5.23
CA GLY A 170 -19.47 14.51 4.06
C GLY A 170 -19.01 13.88 2.77
N LYS A 171 -19.56 14.39 1.67
CA LYS A 171 -19.30 13.96 0.31
C LYS A 171 -18.47 15.05 -0.36
N ALA A 172 -17.35 14.70 -1.00
CA ALA A 172 -16.70 15.68 -1.86
C ALA A 172 -17.64 16.10 -3.00
N SER A 173 -17.56 17.36 -3.40
CA SER A 173 -18.41 17.96 -4.43
C SER A 173 -18.48 17.09 -5.69
N SER A 174 -19.67 16.97 -6.27
CA SER A 174 -19.91 16.34 -7.58
C SER A 174 -19.29 17.11 -8.75
N ASN A 175 -18.73 18.29 -8.49
CA ASN A 175 -18.15 19.15 -9.51
C ASN A 175 -16.68 19.49 -9.20
N ASP A 176 -15.97 18.56 -8.54
CA ASP A 176 -14.54 18.69 -8.31
C ASP A 176 -13.73 18.63 -9.62
N SER A 177 -12.62 19.37 -9.62
CA SER A 177 -11.80 19.56 -10.81
C SER A 177 -11.18 18.24 -11.30
N LEU A 178 -11.25 18.00 -12.61
CA LEU A 178 -10.46 16.94 -13.27
C LEU A 178 -9.01 17.35 -13.53
N ASP A 179 -8.67 18.60 -13.19
CA ASP A 179 -7.31 19.13 -13.23
C ASP A 179 -6.66 18.99 -11.86
N ASP A 180 -5.89 17.92 -11.70
CA ASP A 180 -5.13 17.53 -10.51
C ASP A 180 -3.62 17.55 -10.79
N THR A 181 -3.13 18.72 -11.23
CA THR A 181 -1.71 18.92 -11.56
C THR A 181 -0.78 18.65 -10.38
N ASP A 182 -1.22 18.96 -9.16
CA ASP A 182 -0.50 18.64 -7.92
C ASP A 182 -0.24 17.14 -7.76
N ARG A 183 -1.20 16.29 -8.13
CA ARG A 183 -1.02 14.83 -8.15
C ARG A 183 -0.03 14.38 -9.22
N VAL A 184 -0.02 15.04 -10.38
CA VAL A 184 0.97 14.77 -11.43
C VAL A 184 2.38 15.04 -10.90
N ASP A 185 2.60 16.22 -10.34
CA ASP A 185 3.92 16.63 -9.83
C ASP A 185 4.38 15.73 -8.68
N TYR A 186 3.46 15.35 -7.78
CA TYR A 186 3.71 14.39 -6.72
C TYR A 186 4.16 13.03 -7.28
N ILE A 187 3.34 12.38 -8.11
CA ILE A 187 3.66 11.05 -8.63
C ILE A 187 4.97 11.08 -9.43
N LYS A 188 5.19 12.13 -10.22
CA LYS A 188 6.43 12.32 -10.98
C LYS A 188 7.65 12.36 -10.05
N GLY A 189 7.60 13.18 -8.99
CA GLY A 189 8.70 13.29 -8.03
C GLY A 189 9.01 11.96 -7.34
N TYR A 190 7.98 11.23 -6.88
CA TYR A 190 8.17 9.94 -6.21
C TYR A 190 8.69 8.84 -7.15
N ILE A 191 8.24 8.81 -8.41
CA ILE A 191 8.83 7.91 -9.43
C ILE A 191 10.31 8.25 -9.67
N GLU A 192 10.67 9.52 -9.69
CA GLU A 192 12.07 9.95 -9.77
C GLU A 192 12.88 9.51 -8.55
N GLY A 193 12.33 9.60 -7.34
CA GLY A 193 12.94 9.09 -6.11
C GLY A 193 13.23 7.59 -6.17
N VAL A 194 12.25 6.79 -6.63
CA VAL A 194 12.43 5.34 -6.85
C VAL A 194 13.48 5.06 -7.91
N LEU A 195 13.49 5.82 -9.01
CA LEU A 195 14.49 5.68 -10.07
C LEU A 195 15.91 5.97 -9.55
N ASN A 196 16.07 7.01 -8.74
CA ASN A 196 17.36 7.36 -8.14
C ASN A 196 17.81 6.30 -7.13
N ALA A 197 16.91 5.77 -6.31
CA ALA A 197 17.20 4.62 -5.43
C ALA A 197 17.67 3.40 -6.24
N THR A 198 16.99 3.10 -7.36
CA THR A 198 17.35 1.99 -8.26
C THR A 198 18.73 2.19 -8.87
N ARG A 199 19.06 3.40 -9.32
CA ARG A 199 20.40 3.76 -9.83
C ARG A 199 21.49 3.62 -8.76
N ASN A 200 21.14 3.79 -7.49
CA ASN A 200 22.02 3.55 -6.33
C ASN A 200 22.02 2.06 -5.88
N GLY A 201 21.51 1.15 -6.71
CA GLY A 201 21.57 -0.29 -6.51
C GLY A 201 20.52 -0.85 -5.56
N VAL A 202 19.41 -0.13 -5.30
CA VAL A 202 18.24 -0.74 -4.66
C VAL A 202 17.51 -1.63 -5.67
N ASN A 203 17.18 -2.86 -5.29
CA ASN A 203 16.38 -3.80 -6.08
C ASN A 203 14.88 -3.44 -6.08
N ALA A 204 14.54 -2.21 -6.50
CA ALA A 204 13.17 -1.76 -6.66
C ALA A 204 12.61 -2.21 -8.01
N ARG A 205 11.48 -2.92 -8.00
CA ARG A 205 10.91 -3.62 -9.16
C ARG A 205 9.55 -3.09 -9.62
N GLY A 206 8.91 -2.22 -8.84
CA GLY A 206 7.65 -1.62 -9.24
C GLY A 206 7.21 -0.48 -8.35
N TYR A 207 6.30 0.31 -8.89
CA TYR A 207 5.65 1.44 -8.24
C TYR A 207 4.18 1.45 -8.64
N PHE A 208 3.29 1.49 -7.66
CA PHE A 208 1.86 1.44 -7.82
C PHE A 208 1.24 2.71 -7.21
N ALA A 209 0.57 3.48 -8.05
CA ALA A 209 -0.07 4.72 -7.64
C ALA A 209 -1.36 4.43 -6.85
N TRP A 210 -1.45 4.97 -5.63
CA TRP A 210 -2.70 5.04 -4.89
C TRP A 210 -3.46 6.32 -5.32
N SER A 211 -4.63 6.23 -5.94
CA SER A 211 -5.41 5.04 -6.27
C SER A 211 -5.87 5.04 -7.73
N PHE A 212 -6.32 3.89 -8.22
CA PHE A 212 -6.80 3.80 -9.60
C PHE A 212 -8.07 4.62 -9.82
N VAL A 213 -9.03 4.54 -8.91
CA VAL A 213 -10.32 5.25 -8.94
C VAL A 213 -10.57 5.91 -7.59
N ASP A 214 -11.35 6.99 -7.58
CA ASP A 214 -11.83 7.53 -6.31
C ASP A 214 -12.67 6.46 -5.58
N MET A 215 -12.41 6.28 -4.29
CA MET A 215 -13.03 5.25 -3.47
C MET A 215 -13.32 5.76 -2.07
N PHE A 216 -13.88 4.89 -1.22
CA PHE A 216 -14.02 5.17 0.20
C PHE A 216 -12.64 5.09 0.87
N GLU A 217 -12.19 6.20 1.44
CA GLU A 217 -10.95 6.27 2.21
C GLU A 217 -11.24 6.08 3.70
N LEU A 218 -10.53 5.17 4.36
CA LEU A 218 -10.82 4.77 5.75
C LEU A 218 -10.87 5.96 6.73
N LEU A 219 -10.03 6.97 6.51
CA LEU A 219 -9.91 8.16 7.37
C LEU A 219 -10.69 9.39 6.87
N ALA A 220 -11.22 9.34 5.64
CA ALA A 220 -11.78 10.53 4.98
C ALA A 220 -13.11 10.29 4.28
N GLY A 221 -13.65 9.07 4.36
CA GLY A 221 -14.84 8.65 3.65
C GLY A 221 -14.73 8.95 2.15
N TYR A 222 -15.78 9.56 1.59
CA TYR A 222 -15.81 10.00 0.19
C TYR A 222 -15.37 11.45 -0.01
N GLN A 223 -14.67 12.06 0.96
CA GLN A 223 -14.17 13.44 0.81
C GLN A 223 -12.79 13.51 0.18
N ALA A 224 -11.90 12.59 0.55
CA ALA A 224 -10.59 12.50 -0.07
C ALA A 224 -10.71 11.85 -1.46
N ARG A 225 -10.01 12.45 -2.42
CA ARG A 225 -9.98 11.98 -3.81
C ARG A 225 -8.55 11.59 -4.16
N TYR A 226 -8.21 10.30 -4.08
CA TYR A 226 -6.90 9.78 -4.46
C TYR A 226 -6.85 9.24 -5.89
N GLY A 227 -8.01 8.99 -6.49
CA GLY A 227 -8.12 8.28 -7.75
C GLY A 227 -7.53 9.05 -8.92
N LEU A 228 -6.78 8.35 -9.78
CA LEU A 228 -6.45 8.83 -11.13
C LEU A 228 -7.73 9.04 -11.96
N TYR A 229 -8.77 8.26 -11.69
CA TYR A 229 -10.10 8.41 -12.28
C TYR A 229 -11.10 8.90 -11.24
N ARG A 230 -11.78 10.01 -11.56
CA ARG A 230 -12.90 10.53 -10.81
C ARG A 230 -14.08 9.57 -10.87
N VAL A 231 -14.70 9.30 -9.73
CA VAL A 231 -16.00 8.59 -9.65
C VAL A 231 -17.08 9.59 -9.24
N ASP A 232 -18.16 9.64 -10.02
CA ASP A 232 -19.33 10.45 -9.67
C ASP A 232 -20.25 9.68 -8.72
N PHE A 233 -20.16 9.96 -7.42
CA PHE A 233 -20.94 9.26 -6.39
C PHE A 233 -22.39 9.78 -6.28
N ASP A 234 -22.76 10.84 -7.00
CA ASP A 234 -24.14 11.35 -7.06
C ASP A 234 -24.97 10.70 -8.17
N ASP A 235 -24.32 9.98 -9.08
CA ASP A 235 -24.96 9.24 -10.16
C ASP A 235 -24.92 7.73 -9.83
N GLU A 236 -26.09 7.07 -9.87
CA GLU A 236 -26.22 5.63 -9.60
C GLU A 236 -25.36 4.76 -10.52
N ALA A 237 -25.06 5.24 -11.74
CA ALA A 237 -24.18 4.54 -12.69
C ALA A 237 -22.69 4.62 -12.31
N LEU A 238 -22.33 5.45 -11.33
CA LEU A 238 -20.96 5.69 -10.86
C LEU A 238 -19.96 5.92 -12.02
N PRO A 239 -20.23 6.84 -12.96
CA PRO A 239 -19.39 7.03 -14.14
C PRO A 239 -17.97 7.44 -13.74
N ARG A 240 -16.98 6.90 -14.48
CA ARG A 240 -15.55 7.20 -14.28
C ARG A 240 -15.07 8.23 -15.29
N ARG A 241 -14.38 9.27 -14.83
CA ARG A 241 -13.75 10.29 -15.70
C ARG A 241 -12.27 10.39 -15.41
N ALA A 242 -11.43 10.25 -16.43
CA ALA A 242 -9.99 10.39 -16.28
C ALA A 242 -9.63 11.81 -15.79
N LYS A 243 -8.82 11.92 -14.74
CA LYS A 243 -8.21 13.19 -14.33
C LYS A 243 -6.94 13.47 -15.16
N ARG A 244 -6.31 14.62 -14.93
CA ARG A 244 -5.06 14.99 -15.62
C ARG A 244 -3.95 13.99 -15.27
N SER A 245 -3.87 13.55 -14.03
CA SER A 245 -2.96 12.49 -13.56
C SER A 245 -3.12 11.18 -14.34
N ALA A 246 -4.34 10.70 -14.59
CA ALA A 246 -4.57 9.50 -15.42
C ALA A 246 -4.03 9.67 -16.84
N ARG A 247 -4.29 10.84 -17.47
CA ARG A 247 -3.80 11.12 -18.83
C ARG A 247 -2.28 11.18 -18.88
N TRP A 248 -1.67 11.89 -17.93
CA TRP A 248 -0.21 11.96 -17.81
C TRP A 248 0.40 10.58 -17.57
N TYR A 249 -0.15 9.79 -16.63
CA TYR A 249 0.39 8.47 -16.28
C TYR A 249 0.30 7.50 -17.47
N ARG A 250 -0.81 7.55 -18.24
CA ARG A 250 -0.94 6.82 -19.51
C ARG A 250 0.17 7.18 -20.49
N ASP A 251 0.48 8.46 -20.66
CA ASP A 251 1.47 8.93 -21.63
C ASP A 251 2.90 8.60 -21.17
N PHE A 252 3.18 8.72 -19.87
CA PHE A 252 4.42 8.28 -19.24
C PHE A 252 4.68 6.78 -19.47
N LEU A 253 3.67 5.92 -19.33
CA LEU A 253 3.81 4.48 -19.57
C LEU A 253 4.00 4.14 -21.06
N LYS A 254 3.42 4.93 -21.97
CA LYS A 254 3.55 4.73 -23.43
C LYS A 254 4.92 5.14 -23.97
N SER A 255 5.51 6.21 -23.44
CA SER A 255 6.78 6.73 -23.95
C SER A 255 7.92 5.69 -23.90
N LYS A 256 7.93 4.82 -22.88
CA LYS A 256 8.89 3.71 -22.79
C LYS A 256 8.67 2.60 -23.82
N ARG A 257 7.42 2.32 -24.23
CA ARG A 257 7.14 1.30 -25.27
C ARG A 257 7.71 1.70 -26.63
N GLN A 258 7.65 2.98 -26.99
CA GLN A 258 8.22 3.47 -28.24
C GLN A 258 9.76 3.43 -28.23
N GLN A 259 10.41 3.80 -27.13
CA GLN A 259 11.87 3.72 -27.03
C GLN A 259 12.40 2.28 -27.09
N LEU A 260 11.72 1.31 -26.47
CA LEU A 260 12.10 -0.11 -26.53
C LEU A 260 11.87 -0.73 -27.92
N GLN A 261 10.85 -0.28 -28.66
CA GLN A 261 10.60 -0.74 -30.03
C GLN A 261 11.63 -0.18 -31.02
N ILE A 262 12.09 1.05 -30.81
CA ILE A 262 13.13 1.69 -31.65
C ILE A 262 14.52 1.10 -31.35
N ALA A 263 14.82 0.73 -30.10
CA ALA A 263 16.10 0.12 -29.73
C ALA A 263 16.23 -1.38 -30.13
N GLN A 264 15.17 -1.97 -30.68
CA GLN A 264 15.13 -3.36 -31.18
C GLN A 264 15.11 -3.42 -32.72
N GLN A 265 15.23 -2.28 -33.41
CA GLN A 265 15.40 -2.16 -34.86
C GLN A 265 16.83 -1.73 -35.17
#